data_AF-A0A7S0VZ25-F1
#
_entry.id   AF-A0A7S0VZ25-F1
#
_cell.length_a   1.000
_cell.length_b   1.000
_cell.length_c   1.000
_cell.angle_alpha   90.00
_cell.angle_beta   90.00
_cell.angle_gamma   90.00
#
_symmetry.space_group_name_H-M   'P 1'
#
loop_
_entity.id
_entity.type
_entity.pdbx_description
1 polymer ?
#
loop_
_entity_poly.entity_id
_entity_poly.type
_entity_poly.pdbx_seq_one_letter_code
_entity_poly.pdbx_strand_id
1 'polypeptide(L)'
;GHREQVQILLAGPLTHVPQALFWMALQAAGNGGVVTLTLSSLADPSQVWRNLTATCLLMQLLLLVFNLLPVYPLDGGQVLASYLLMRGNDPNTAARTTAMVSFPCACLLLLVGVVQLARNMPGGLLTCLVGGWMAFQANKIWNLYQQGHAEFHPLFAPRSGGEEPG
;
A
#
# COMPACT_ATOMS: atom_id res chain seq x y z
N GLY A 1 -2.40 -4.82 -21.59
CA GLY A 1 -3.52 -5.59 -20.98
C GLY A 1 -3.49 -5.66 -19.45
N HIS A 2 -4.44 -6.33 -18.79
CA HIS A 2 -4.49 -6.40 -17.30
C HIS A 2 -3.26 -7.07 -16.64
N ARG A 3 -2.55 -7.95 -17.38
CA ARG A 3 -1.26 -8.52 -16.95
C ARG A 3 -0.17 -7.47 -16.76
N GLU A 4 -0.05 -6.54 -17.70
CA GLU A 4 0.89 -5.42 -17.60
C GLU A 4 0.51 -4.51 -16.43
N GLN A 5 -0.78 -4.28 -16.17
CA GLN A 5 -1.20 -3.50 -14.99
C GLN A 5 -0.74 -4.15 -13.70
N VAL A 6 -0.91 -5.46 -13.54
CA VAL A 6 -0.38 -6.17 -12.36
C VAL A 6 1.13 -6.00 -12.25
N GLN A 7 1.87 -6.09 -13.35
CA GLN A 7 3.32 -5.87 -13.34
C GLN A 7 3.71 -4.44 -12.96
N ILE A 8 3.03 -3.43 -13.50
CA ILE A 8 3.25 -2.01 -13.19
C ILE A 8 2.94 -1.74 -11.71
N LEU A 9 1.82 -2.27 -11.21
CA LEU A 9 1.40 -2.12 -9.82
C LEU A 9 2.33 -2.86 -8.85
N LEU A 10 2.91 -4.00 -9.24
CA LEU A 10 3.91 -4.69 -8.42
C LEU A 10 5.29 -4.02 -8.49
N ALA A 11 5.61 -3.33 -9.58
CA ALA A 11 6.87 -2.62 -9.71
C ALA A 11 7.00 -1.51 -8.65
N GLY A 12 5.92 -0.81 -8.33
CA GLY A 12 5.88 0.22 -7.28
C GLY A 12 6.40 -0.30 -5.94
N PRO A 13 5.72 -1.26 -5.28
CA PRO A 13 6.16 -1.84 -4.02
C PRO A 13 7.54 -2.48 -4.13
N LEU A 14 7.85 -3.12 -5.27
CA LEU A 14 9.12 -3.80 -5.47
C LEU A 14 10.33 -2.84 -5.45
N THR A 15 10.16 -1.56 -5.82
CA THR A 15 11.23 -0.55 -5.71
C THR A 15 11.71 -0.35 -4.27
N HIS A 16 10.89 -0.65 -3.28
CA HIS A 16 11.29 -0.55 -1.88
C HIS A 16 12.34 -1.58 -1.50
N VAL A 17 12.42 -2.73 -2.19
CA VAL A 17 13.39 -3.80 -1.91
C VAL A 17 14.84 -3.36 -2.14
N PRO A 18 15.26 -2.89 -3.34
CA PRO A 18 16.62 -2.42 -3.54
C PRO A 18 16.96 -1.21 -2.65
N GLN A 19 15.99 -0.33 -2.38
CA GLN A 19 16.21 0.80 -1.46
C GLN A 19 16.38 0.34 0.00
N ALA A 20 15.65 -0.70 0.44
CA ALA A 20 15.85 -1.31 1.76
C ALA A 20 17.22 -1.98 1.86
N LEU A 21 17.65 -2.72 0.82
CA LEU A 21 18.98 -3.31 0.76
C LEU A 21 20.09 -2.26 0.81
N PHE A 22 19.90 -1.14 0.12
CA PHE A 22 20.81 0.00 0.16
C PHE A 22 20.96 0.57 1.59
N TRP A 23 19.85 0.83 2.28
CA TRP A 23 19.90 1.32 3.67
C TRP A 23 20.47 0.30 4.64
N MET A 24 20.19 -0.99 4.42
CA MET A 24 20.77 -2.08 5.20
C MET A 24 22.30 -2.15 5.04
N ALA A 25 22.80 -2.03 3.82
CA ALA A 25 24.24 -2.02 3.53
C ALA A 25 24.93 -0.80 4.14
N LEU A 26 24.34 0.39 4.02
CA LEU A 26 24.86 1.61 4.65
C LEU A 26 24.88 1.52 6.17
N GLN A 27 23.85 0.92 6.76
CA GLN A 27 23.79 0.73 8.20
C GLN A 27 24.89 -0.23 8.67
N ALA A 28 25.07 -1.36 7.97
CA ALA A 28 26.11 -2.33 8.28
C ALA A 28 27.51 -1.69 8.15
N ALA A 29 27.76 -0.90 7.09
CA ALA A 29 29.04 -0.23 6.89
C ALA A 29 29.36 0.79 8.00
N GLY A 30 28.35 1.53 8.48
CA GLY A 30 28.53 2.54 9.52
C GLY A 30 28.48 2.04 10.96
N ASN A 31 28.03 0.79 11.20
CA ASN A 31 27.87 0.21 12.54
C ASN A 31 28.65 -1.10 12.73
N GLY A 32 29.79 -1.26 12.04
CA GLY A 32 30.67 -2.42 12.23
C GLY A 32 30.05 -3.77 11.84
N GLY A 33 29.17 -3.77 10.83
CA GLY A 33 28.48 -4.94 10.31
C GLY A 33 27.12 -5.23 10.96
N VAL A 34 26.73 -4.46 11.99
CA VAL A 34 25.47 -4.68 12.71
C VAL A 34 24.31 -3.92 12.05
N VAL A 35 23.20 -4.62 11.84
CA VAL A 35 21.93 -4.03 11.39
C VAL A 35 20.91 -4.16 12.51
N THR A 36 20.27 -3.05 12.86
CA THR A 36 19.19 -2.92 13.82
C THR A 36 18.02 -2.13 13.23
N LEU A 37 16.83 -2.42 13.75
CA LEU A 37 15.60 -1.67 13.50
C LEU A 37 15.22 -0.79 14.71
N THR A 38 16.00 -0.82 15.79
CA THR A 38 15.71 -0.09 17.01
C THR A 38 16.08 1.38 16.86
N LEU A 39 15.10 2.27 17.01
CA LEU A 39 15.36 3.68 17.18
C LEU A 39 15.88 3.92 18.59
N SER A 40 16.98 4.66 18.67
CA SER A 40 17.55 5.09 19.95
C SER A 40 17.15 6.53 20.24
N SER A 41 17.63 7.09 21.35
CA SER A 41 17.33 8.48 21.70
C SER A 41 17.70 9.42 20.54
N LEU A 42 16.72 10.22 20.09
CA LEU A 42 16.92 11.25 19.07
C LEU A 42 17.71 12.46 19.61
N ALA A 43 17.87 12.55 20.94
CA ALA A 43 18.60 13.63 21.60
C ALA A 43 20.12 13.41 21.61
N ASP A 44 20.61 12.22 21.25
CA ASP A 44 22.04 11.91 21.18
C ASP A 44 22.58 12.15 19.76
N PRO A 45 23.39 13.20 19.53
CA PRO A 45 23.93 13.51 18.21
C PRO A 45 24.87 12.42 17.66
N SER A 46 25.50 11.64 18.54
CA SER A 46 26.43 10.58 18.12
C SER A 46 25.72 9.43 17.39
N GLN A 47 24.40 9.28 17.61
CA GLN A 47 23.60 8.19 17.07
C GLN A 47 22.79 8.58 15.83
N VAL A 48 22.97 9.81 15.33
CA VAL A 48 22.21 10.35 14.19
C VAL A 48 22.33 9.43 12.97
N TRP A 49 23.52 8.95 12.65
CA TRP A 49 23.73 8.04 11.51
C TRP A 49 22.93 6.74 11.65
N ARG A 50 22.98 6.12 12.84
CA ARG A 50 22.24 4.89 13.13
C ARG A 50 20.73 5.11 13.07
N ASN A 51 20.24 6.17 13.71
CA ASN A 51 18.81 6.48 13.75
C ASN A 51 18.27 6.80 12.34
N LEU A 52 19.02 7.55 11.53
CA LEU A 52 18.65 7.86 10.15
C LEU A 52 18.53 6.58 9.32
N THR A 53 19.60 5.78 9.28
CA THR A 53 19.63 4.56 8.47
C THR A 53 18.61 3.51 8.94
N ALA A 54 18.42 3.34 10.25
CA ALA A 54 17.40 2.44 10.79
C ALA A 54 15.97 2.91 10.49
N THR A 55 15.70 4.22 10.60
CA THR A 55 14.38 4.78 10.27
C THR A 55 14.09 4.66 8.77
N CYS A 56 15.06 4.97 7.91
CA CYS A 56 14.90 4.81 6.46
C CYS A 56 14.67 3.33 6.08
N LEU A 57 15.44 2.40 6.65
CA LEU A 57 15.22 0.97 6.44
C LEU A 57 13.82 0.54 6.87
N LEU A 58 13.40 0.92 8.08
CA LEU A 58 12.07 0.62 8.61
C LEU A 58 10.98 1.19 7.71
N MET A 59 11.11 2.44 7.26
CA MET A 59 10.14 3.07 6.36
C MET A 59 9.99 2.32 5.04
N GLN A 60 11.08 1.86 4.43
CA GLN A 60 11.00 1.08 3.19
C GLN A 60 10.28 -0.27 3.41
N LEU A 61 10.54 -0.94 4.52
CA LEU A 61 9.85 -2.18 4.87
C LEU A 61 8.36 -1.94 5.14
N LEU A 62 8.02 -0.87 5.85
CA LEU A 62 6.64 -0.48 6.10
C LEU A 62 5.92 -0.12 4.81
N LEU A 63 6.53 0.66 3.91
CA LEU A 63 5.94 1.02 2.62
C LEU A 63 5.75 -0.20 1.71
N LEU A 64 6.72 -1.13 1.70
CA LEU A 64 6.60 -2.40 0.99
C LEU A 64 5.39 -3.20 1.48
N VAL A 65 5.29 -3.43 2.79
CA VAL A 65 4.20 -4.22 3.38
C VAL A 65 2.86 -3.50 3.18
N PHE A 66 2.82 -2.20 3.43
CA PHE A 66 1.60 -1.41 3.34
C PHE A 66 1.05 -1.40 1.91
N ASN A 67 1.89 -1.15 0.90
CA ASN A 67 1.45 -1.14 -0.49
C ASN A 67 1.05 -2.53 -1.00
N LEU A 68 1.50 -3.62 -0.39
CA LEU A 68 1.08 -4.98 -0.73
C LEU A 68 -0.23 -5.41 -0.04
N LEU A 69 -0.77 -4.63 0.90
CA LEU A 69 -2.05 -4.95 1.53
C LEU A 69 -3.17 -4.93 0.47
N PRO A 70 -4.14 -5.87 0.54
CA PRO A 70 -5.24 -5.97 -0.43
C PRO A 70 -6.33 -4.91 -0.17
N VAL A 71 -5.93 -3.63 -0.08
CA VAL A 71 -6.78 -2.49 0.28
C VAL A 71 -6.71 -1.44 -0.80
N TYR A 72 -7.83 -1.13 -1.44
CA TYR A 72 -7.91 0.01 -2.34
C TYR A 72 -7.82 1.33 -1.54
N PRO A 73 -7.01 2.31 -1.97
CA PRO A 73 -6.37 2.45 -3.28
C PRO A 73 -4.90 1.99 -3.37
N LEU A 74 -4.40 1.20 -2.41
CA LEU A 74 -3.02 0.70 -2.43
C LEU A 74 -2.80 -0.26 -3.61
N ASP A 75 -1.53 -0.43 -3.98
CA ASP A 75 -1.13 -1.25 -5.11
C ASP A 75 -1.67 -2.69 -4.98
N GLY A 76 -1.64 -3.29 -3.79
CA GLY A 76 -2.17 -4.63 -3.52
C GLY A 76 -3.68 -4.75 -3.76
N GLY A 77 -4.46 -3.71 -3.44
CA GLY A 77 -5.89 -3.66 -3.76
C GLY A 77 -6.15 -3.53 -5.26
N GLN A 78 -5.33 -2.76 -5.96
CA GLN A 78 -5.38 -2.62 -7.42
C GLN A 78 -4.91 -3.89 -8.15
N VAL A 79 -3.91 -4.60 -7.60
CA VAL A 79 -3.46 -5.91 -8.07
C VAL A 79 -4.58 -6.93 -7.92
N LEU A 80 -5.27 -6.95 -6.78
CA LEU A 80 -6.43 -7.82 -6.57
C LEU A 80 -7.51 -7.56 -7.64
N ALA A 81 -7.90 -6.30 -7.84
CA ALA A 81 -8.87 -5.92 -8.87
C ALA A 81 -8.44 -6.37 -10.28
N SER A 82 -7.20 -6.06 -10.67
CA SER A 82 -6.65 -6.41 -11.98
C SER A 82 -6.56 -7.91 -12.18
N TYR A 83 -6.20 -8.65 -11.13
CA TYR A 83 -6.14 -10.11 -11.14
C TYR A 83 -7.51 -10.76 -11.33
N LEU A 84 -8.56 -10.22 -10.69
CA LEU A 84 -9.93 -10.69 -10.89
C LEU A 84 -10.39 -10.49 -12.34
N LEU A 85 -10.08 -9.33 -12.93
CA LEU A 85 -10.36 -9.05 -14.34
C LEU A 85 -9.58 -9.98 -15.29
N MET A 86 -8.32 -10.27 -14.98
CA MET A 86 -7.52 -11.26 -15.74
C MET A 86 -8.11 -12.66 -15.73
N ARG A 87 -8.80 -13.04 -14.65
CA ARG A 87 -9.49 -14.32 -14.52
C ARG A 87 -10.82 -14.37 -15.29
N GLY A 88 -11.19 -13.29 -15.98
CA GLY A 88 -12.44 -13.20 -16.75
C GLY A 88 -13.66 -12.82 -15.92
N ASN A 89 -13.48 -12.26 -14.72
CA ASN A 89 -14.61 -11.73 -13.96
C ASN A 89 -15.10 -10.42 -14.58
N ASP A 90 -16.42 -10.21 -14.55
CA ASP A 90 -17.02 -8.96 -14.98
C ASP A 90 -16.52 -7.77 -14.12
N PRO A 91 -16.43 -6.55 -14.69
CA PRO A 91 -16.05 -5.33 -13.98
C PRO A 91 -16.78 -5.14 -12.65
N ASN A 92 -18.08 -5.46 -12.63
CA ASN A 92 -18.91 -5.29 -11.45
C ASN A 92 -18.57 -6.31 -10.33
N THR A 93 -18.27 -7.55 -10.70
CA THR A 93 -17.83 -8.61 -9.76
C THR A 93 -16.45 -8.30 -9.18
N ALA A 94 -15.54 -7.77 -10.01
CA ALA A 94 -14.22 -7.32 -9.56
C ALA A 94 -14.33 -6.12 -8.60
N ALA A 95 -15.18 -5.13 -8.90
CA ALA A 95 -15.44 -3.99 -8.03
C ALA A 95 -16.03 -4.40 -6.68
N ARG A 96 -17.04 -5.28 -6.69
CA ARG A 96 -17.64 -5.83 -5.46
C ARG A 96 -16.59 -6.47 -4.56
N THR A 97 -15.80 -7.39 -5.11
CA THR A 97 -14.80 -8.12 -4.34
C THR A 97 -13.72 -7.17 -3.80
N THR A 98 -13.27 -6.23 -4.62
CA THR A 98 -12.27 -5.23 -4.22
C THR A 98 -12.79 -4.38 -3.06
N ALA A 99 -14.03 -3.87 -3.14
CA ALA A 99 -14.64 -3.08 -2.07
C ALA A 99 -14.88 -3.90 -0.79
N MET A 100 -15.33 -5.15 -0.92
CA MET A 100 -15.57 -6.05 0.22
C MET A 100 -14.31 -6.39 1.00
N VAL A 101 -13.15 -6.49 0.34
CA VAL A 101 -11.86 -6.72 1.02
C VAL A 101 -11.31 -5.41 1.57
N SER A 102 -11.41 -4.32 0.80
CA SER A 102 -10.79 -3.04 1.16
C SER A 102 -11.46 -2.36 2.35
N PHE A 103 -12.80 -2.37 2.40
CA PHE A 103 -13.54 -1.63 3.42
C PHE A 103 -13.27 -2.13 4.85
N PRO A 104 -13.35 -3.45 5.16
CA PRO A 104 -13.01 -3.96 6.48
C PRO A 104 -11.56 -3.66 6.87
N CYS A 105 -10.61 -3.82 5.96
CA CYS A 105 -9.20 -3.50 6.23
C CYS A 105 -8.99 -2.02 6.53
N ALA A 106 -9.65 -1.12 5.81
CA ALA A 106 -9.63 0.31 6.08
C ALA A 106 -10.25 0.66 7.44
N CYS A 107 -11.37 0.03 7.81
CA CYS A 107 -11.98 0.18 9.13
C CYS A 107 -11.07 -0.31 10.25
N LEU A 108 -10.36 -1.44 10.06
CA LEU A 108 -9.37 -1.94 11.02
C LEU A 108 -8.22 -0.94 11.19
N LEU A 109 -7.69 -0.38 10.10
CA LEU A 109 -6.64 0.63 10.16
C LEU A 109 -7.11 1.90 10.89
N LEU A 110 -8.33 2.35 10.62
CA LEU A 110 -8.95 3.47 11.33
C LEU A 110 -9.08 3.18 12.84
N LEU A 111 -9.53 1.98 13.21
CA LEU A 111 -9.61 1.55 14.61
C LEU A 111 -8.23 1.55 15.28
N VAL A 112 -7.20 1.07 14.60
CA VAL A 112 -5.82 1.13 15.07
C VAL A 112 -5.38 2.58 15.32
N GLY A 113 -5.74 3.51 14.44
CA GLY A 113 -5.50 4.94 14.65
C GLY A 113 -6.21 5.50 15.89
N VAL A 114 -7.48 5.13 16.10
CA VAL A 114 -8.26 5.55 17.27
C VAL A 114 -7.64 5.02 18.57
N VAL A 115 -7.22 3.76 18.58
CA VAL A 115 -6.54 3.15 19.74
C VAL A 115 -5.20 3.86 20.00
N GLN A 116 -4.43 4.21 18.97
CA GLN A 116 -3.20 4.97 19.12
C GLN A 116 -3.46 6.36 19.72
N LEU A 117 -4.48 7.08 19.26
CA LEU A 117 -4.89 8.37 19.83
C LEU A 117 -5.29 8.23 21.29
N ALA A 118 -6.13 7.25 21.62
CA ALA A 118 -6.57 6.99 23.00
C ALA A 118 -5.40 6.65 23.95
N ARG A 119 -4.31 6.09 23.40
CA ARG A 119 -3.09 5.75 24.14
C ARG A 119 -2.00 6.83 24.09
N ASN A 120 -2.28 8.01 23.53
CA ASN A 120 -1.31 9.09 23.31
C ASN A 120 -0.06 8.63 22.53
N MET A 121 -0.22 7.64 21.63
CA MET A 121 0.87 7.18 20.78
C MET A 121 1.09 8.15 19.61
N PRO A 122 2.35 8.43 19.24
CA PRO A 122 2.66 9.29 18.11
C PRO A 122 2.12 8.68 16.81
N GLY A 123 1.58 9.52 15.92
CA GLY A 123 1.08 9.09 14.61
C GLY A 123 -0.38 8.64 14.58
N GLY A 124 -1.07 8.51 15.72
CA GLY A 124 -2.47 8.08 15.76
C GLY A 124 -3.42 8.90 14.88
N LEU A 125 -3.27 10.24 14.88
CA LEU A 125 -4.06 11.12 14.02
C LEU A 125 -3.84 10.81 12.54
N LEU A 126 -2.58 10.64 12.12
CA LEU A 126 -2.24 10.32 10.74
C LEU A 126 -2.80 8.95 10.35
N THR A 127 -2.68 7.94 11.22
CA THR A 127 -3.27 6.61 10.98
C THR A 127 -4.80 6.70 10.83
N CYS A 128 -5.48 7.51 11.65
CA CYS A 128 -6.91 7.77 11.49
C CYS A 128 -7.25 8.41 10.15
N LEU A 129 -6.51 9.45 9.75
CA LEU A 129 -6.74 10.14 8.48
C LEU A 129 -6.53 9.20 7.29
N VAL A 130 -5.48 8.39 7.31
CA VAL A 130 -5.21 7.40 6.26
C VAL A 130 -6.29 6.31 6.22
N GLY A 131 -6.64 5.73 7.36
CA GLY A 131 -7.70 4.71 7.44
C GLY A 131 -9.06 5.23 7.01
N GLY A 132 -9.43 6.44 7.44
CA GLY A 132 -10.67 7.09 7.03
C GLY A 132 -10.71 7.42 5.54
N TRP A 133 -9.59 7.91 4.99
CA TRP A 133 -9.48 8.16 3.55
C TRP A 133 -9.57 6.86 2.74
N MET A 134 -8.96 5.76 3.18
CA MET A 134 -9.10 4.45 2.53
C MET A 134 -10.54 3.93 2.57
N ALA A 135 -11.22 4.07 3.71
CA ALA A 135 -12.62 3.68 3.83
C ALA A 135 -13.51 4.50 2.88
N PHE A 136 -13.20 5.78 2.70
CA PHE A 136 -13.88 6.63 1.71
C PHE A 136 -13.62 6.15 0.27
N GLN A 137 -12.39 5.76 -0.07
CA GLN A 137 -12.07 5.22 -1.40
C GLN A 137 -12.75 3.87 -1.67
N ALA A 138 -12.79 2.98 -0.69
CA ALA A 138 -13.50 1.70 -0.79
C ALA A 138 -15.03 1.93 -0.98
N ASN A 139 -15.61 2.89 -0.27
CA ASN A 139 -17.01 3.27 -0.44
C ASN A 139 -17.33 3.81 -1.84
N LYS A 140 -16.40 4.55 -2.47
CA LYS A 140 -16.58 4.99 -3.85
C LYS A 140 -16.71 3.82 -4.82
N ILE A 141 -15.85 2.81 -4.69
CA ILE A 141 -15.95 1.59 -5.49
C ILE A 141 -17.26 0.86 -5.20
N TRP A 142 -17.65 0.76 -3.94
CA TRP A 142 -18.92 0.14 -3.54
C TRP A 142 -20.14 0.84 -4.18
N ASN A 143 -20.15 2.17 -4.21
CA ASN A 143 -21.23 2.94 -4.84
C ASN A 143 -21.30 2.72 -6.35
N LEU A 144 -20.16 2.63 -7.03
CA LEU A 144 -20.11 2.31 -8.46
C LEU A 144 -20.61 0.88 -8.75
N TYR A 145 -20.28 -0.06 -7.86
CA TYR A 145 -20.82 -1.42 -7.93
C TYR A 145 -22.36 -1.43 -7.79
N GLN A 146 -22.91 -0.71 -6.80
CA GLN A 146 -24.36 -0.63 -6.58
C GLN A 146 -25.11 -0.02 -7.77
N GLN A 147 -24.45 0.86 -8.52
CA GLN A 147 -24.99 1.49 -9.73
C GLN A 147 -24.81 0.63 -10.99
N GLY A 148 -24.10 -0.51 -10.90
CA GLY A 148 -23.76 -1.32 -12.07
C GLY A 148 -22.83 -0.60 -13.05
N HIS A 149 -22.10 0.40 -12.57
CA HIS A 149 -21.32 1.38 -13.34
C HIS A 149 -19.82 1.23 -13.09
N ALA A 150 -19.39 0.03 -12.70
CA ALA A 150 -18.01 -0.26 -12.37
C ALA A 150 -17.08 0.00 -13.57
N GLU A 151 -17.54 -0.20 -14.81
CA GLU A 151 -16.76 0.07 -16.02
C GLU A 151 -16.32 1.54 -16.19
N PHE A 152 -17.00 2.50 -15.55
CA PHE A 152 -16.59 3.91 -15.62
C PHE A 152 -15.37 4.21 -14.75
N HIS A 153 -15.00 3.31 -13.84
CA HIS A 153 -13.79 3.49 -13.07
C HIS A 153 -12.56 3.08 -13.91
N PRO A 154 -11.49 3.90 -13.98
CA PRO A 154 -10.30 3.59 -14.79
C PRO A 154 -9.59 2.27 -14.45
N LEU A 155 -9.84 1.73 -13.26
CA LEU A 155 -9.33 0.43 -12.81
C LEU A 155 -10.08 -0.76 -13.46
N PHE A 156 -11.37 -0.62 -13.72
CA PHE A 156 -12.21 -1.70 -14.26
C PHE A 156 -12.62 -1.47 -15.72
N ALA A 157 -12.31 -0.30 -16.28
CA ALA A 157 -12.57 0.04 -17.68
C ALA A 157 -11.85 -0.93 -18.65
N PRO A 158 -12.52 -1.42 -19.70
CA PRO A 158 -11.87 -2.19 -20.75
C PRO A 158 -10.76 -1.37 -21.40
N ARG A 159 -9.49 -1.79 -21.26
CA ARG A 159 -8.37 -1.12 -21.91
C ARG A 159 -8.28 -1.56 -23.37
N SER A 160 -8.64 -0.66 -24.29
CA SER A 160 -8.34 -0.77 -25.72
C SER A 160 -6.83 -0.66 -25.94
N GLY A 161 -6.14 -1.78 -26.12
CA GLY A 161 -4.71 -1.80 -26.35
C GLY A 161 -4.18 -3.23 -26.39
N GLY A 162 -4.40 -3.90 -27.52
CA GLY A 162 -3.99 -5.28 -27.75
C GLY A 162 -4.24 -5.84 -29.14
N GLU A 163 -4.85 -5.11 -30.06
CA GLU A 163 -4.87 -5.44 -31.49
C GLU A 163 -4.42 -4.20 -32.26
N GLU A 164 -3.14 -4.12 -32.59
CA GLU A 164 -2.77 -3.50 -33.86
C GLU A 164 -3.14 -4.53 -34.94
N PRO A 165 -3.99 -4.18 -35.93
CA PRO A 165 -4.13 -5.02 -37.12
C PRO A 165 -2.77 -5.02 -37.86
N GLY A 166 -2.36 -6.22 -38.27
CA GLY A 166 -1.01 -6.54 -38.76
C GLY A 166 -0.62 -5.95 -40.11
#